data_AF-A0A853BYQ8-F1
#
_entry.id   AF-A0A853BYQ8-F1
#
_cell.length_a   1.000
_cell.length_b   1.000
_cell.length_c   1.000
_cell.angle_alpha   90.00
_cell.angle_beta   90.00
_cell.angle_gamma   90.00
#
_symmetry.space_group_name_H-M   'P 1'
#
loop_
_entity.id
_entity.type
_entity.pdbx_description
1 polymer ?
#
loop_
_entity_poly.entity_id
_entity_poly.type
_entity_poly.pdbx_seq_one_letter_code
_entity_poly.pdbx_strand_id
1 'polypeptide(L)'
;MDDTTPPPRGPRPAPGRTTAQTTQERTLVRECAWCGTPITLRPRAGHQKYCSRSCRQRAYEVRTAAARQEHAVAAGTARDPQEPVREVVERHTVRTVVRRSPVVPLPSWPQTPVPPPEPPVRPRPRGIRPIPPAPPAAPAAAAAFGFGPATDRGLGQDAVQRLREIAARIRTRAIPAADHPDILAAAGEILTELSAATPGGLDALTRRLPPPRH
;
A
#
# COMPACT_ATOMS: atom_id res chain seq x y z
N MET A 1 -79.64 47.85 44.69
CA MET A 1 -79.83 46.46 44.27
C MET A 1 -79.42 46.43 42.80
N ASP A 2 -78.11 46.30 42.55
CA ASP A 2 -77.54 46.34 41.21
C ASP A 2 -77.43 44.91 40.67
N ASP A 3 -78.33 44.60 39.75
CA ASP A 3 -78.43 43.32 39.07
C ASP A 3 -77.33 43.22 38.00
N THR A 4 -76.12 42.86 38.45
CA THR A 4 -74.95 42.69 37.58
C THR A 4 -75.02 41.30 36.94
N THR A 5 -75.74 41.20 35.82
CA THR A 5 -75.72 40.01 34.97
C THR A 5 -74.34 39.87 34.32
N PRO A 6 -73.59 38.78 34.56
CA PRO A 6 -72.27 38.59 33.96
C PRO A 6 -72.39 38.36 32.44
N PRO A 7 -71.46 38.88 31.64
CA PRO A 7 -71.52 38.76 30.18
C PRO A 7 -71.39 37.30 29.73
N PRO A 8 -72.02 36.93 28.60
CA PRO A 8 -71.99 35.56 28.09
C PRO A 8 -70.54 35.14 27.80
N ARG A 9 -70.16 33.96 28.30
CA ARG A 9 -68.86 33.37 28.04
C ARG A 9 -68.78 33.07 26.54
N GLY A 10 -67.79 33.68 25.86
CA GLY A 10 -67.52 33.43 24.45
C GLY A 10 -67.30 31.94 24.16
N PRO A 11 -67.46 31.52 22.89
CA PRO A 11 -67.35 30.12 22.49
C PRO A 11 -65.97 29.57 22.87
N ARG A 12 -65.98 28.43 23.56
CA ARG A 12 -64.77 27.69 23.96
C ARG A 12 -64.02 27.29 22.68
N PRO A 13 -62.72 27.61 22.52
CA PRO A 13 -61.97 27.21 21.33
C PRO A 13 -62.03 25.70 21.18
N ALA A 14 -62.40 25.23 19.99
CA ALA A 14 -62.44 23.81 19.67
C ALA A 14 -61.06 23.19 19.96
N PRO A 15 -60.99 21.96 20.52
CA PRO A 15 -59.71 21.31 20.79
C PRO A 15 -58.90 21.28 19.49
N GLY A 16 -57.75 21.97 19.52
CA GLY A 16 -56.88 22.13 18.36
C GLY A 16 -56.52 20.76 17.80
N ARG A 17 -56.79 20.56 16.51
CA ARG A 17 -56.53 19.31 15.80
C ARG A 17 -55.02 19.04 15.85
N THR A 18 -54.58 18.08 16.64
CA THR A 18 -53.18 17.69 16.74
C THR A 18 -52.79 17.02 15.42
N THR A 19 -52.13 17.75 14.53
CA THR A 19 -51.59 17.20 13.28
C THR A 19 -50.26 16.53 13.57
N ALA A 20 -50.23 15.20 13.57
CA ALA A 20 -48.99 14.44 13.63
C ALA A 20 -48.22 14.66 12.31
N GLN A 21 -47.16 15.45 12.34
CA GLN A 21 -46.23 15.56 11.22
C GLN A 21 -45.15 14.47 11.34
N THR A 22 -45.09 13.57 10.36
CA THR A 22 -43.99 12.60 10.24
C THR A 22 -42.90 13.22 9.37
N THR A 23 -41.79 13.65 9.98
CA THR A 23 -40.62 14.13 9.25
C THR A 23 -39.73 12.94 8.87
N GLN A 24 -39.59 12.64 7.58
CA GLN A 24 -38.63 11.67 7.09
C GLN A 24 -37.29 12.35 6.80
N GLU A 25 -36.25 12.00 7.55
CA GLU A 25 -34.89 12.45 7.29
C GLU A 25 -34.22 11.53 6.25
N ARG A 26 -33.96 12.04 5.04
CA ARG A 26 -33.21 11.32 4.01
C ARG A 26 -31.72 11.65 4.13
N THR A 27 -30.93 10.69 4.62
CA THR A 27 -29.48 10.80 4.62
C THR A 27 -28.92 10.46 3.24
N LEU A 28 -28.29 11.43 2.56
CA LEU A 28 -27.62 11.20 1.29
C LEU A 28 -26.17 10.77 1.57
N VAL A 29 -25.78 9.57 1.11
CA VAL A 29 -24.41 9.08 1.20
C VAL A 29 -23.77 9.15 -0.19
N ARG A 30 -22.54 9.66 -0.28
CA ARG A 30 -21.73 9.65 -1.51
C ARG A 30 -20.31 9.20 -1.22
N GLU A 31 -19.62 8.66 -2.21
CA GLU A 31 -18.22 8.27 -2.04
C GLU A 31 -17.27 9.44 -2.31
N CYS A 32 -16.17 9.50 -1.57
CA CYS A 32 -15.10 10.46 -1.82
C CYS A 32 -14.42 10.17 -3.16
N ALA A 33 -14.38 11.17 -4.04
CA ALA A 33 -13.78 11.05 -5.37
C ALA A 33 -12.26 10.76 -5.41
N TRP A 34 -11.59 10.74 -4.25
CA TRP A 34 -10.16 10.43 -4.15
C TRP A 34 -9.89 9.07 -3.47
N CYS A 35 -10.50 8.81 -2.31
CA CYS A 35 -10.21 7.61 -1.51
C CYS A 35 -11.36 6.60 -1.42
N GLY A 36 -12.51 6.88 -2.06
CA GLY A 36 -13.71 6.05 -2.02
C GLY A 36 -14.45 6.04 -0.68
N THR A 37 -13.95 6.73 0.35
CA THR A 37 -14.59 6.72 1.69
C THR A 37 -15.98 7.37 1.62
N PRO A 38 -17.01 6.76 2.22
CA PRO A 38 -18.36 7.33 2.23
C PRO A 38 -18.41 8.66 3.00
N ILE A 39 -19.16 9.61 2.45
CA ILE A 39 -19.39 10.97 2.92
C ILE A 39 -20.89 11.11 3.15
N THR A 40 -21.26 11.34 4.40
CA THR A 40 -22.64 11.70 4.76
C THR A 40 -22.88 13.16 4.43
N LEU A 41 -23.77 13.43 3.49
CA LEU A 41 -24.13 14.79 3.09
C LEU A 41 -25.31 15.27 3.92
N ARG A 42 -25.14 16.44 4.54
CA ARG A 42 -26.28 17.19 5.09
C ARG A 42 -27.06 17.80 3.92
N PRO A 43 -28.41 17.78 3.94
CA PRO A 43 -29.23 18.27 2.81
C PRO A 43 -29.00 19.75 2.49
N ARG A 44 -28.48 20.55 3.44
CA ARG A 44 -28.11 21.96 3.26
C ARG A 44 -26.63 22.21 2.93
N ALA A 45 -25.76 21.23 3.12
CA ALA A 45 -24.36 21.38 2.78
C ALA A 45 -24.21 21.14 1.26
N GLY A 46 -23.58 22.08 0.56
CA GLY A 46 -23.34 21.94 -0.89
C GLY A 46 -22.61 20.64 -1.25
N HIS A 47 -22.50 20.36 -2.56
CA HIS A 47 -21.95 19.11 -3.07
C HIS A 47 -20.47 18.90 -2.72
N GLN A 48 -20.20 18.35 -1.53
CA GLN A 48 -18.86 17.98 -1.09
C GLN A 48 -18.40 16.73 -1.86
N LYS A 49 -17.34 16.87 -2.65
CA LYS A 49 -16.74 15.77 -3.45
C LYS A 49 -15.67 14.97 -2.70
N TYR A 50 -15.12 15.53 -1.63
CA TYR A 50 -13.96 14.98 -0.92
C TYR A 50 -14.23 14.90 0.58
N CYS A 51 -13.85 13.80 1.23
CA CYS A 51 -14.07 13.61 2.66
C CYS A 51 -13.22 14.56 3.52
N SER A 52 -12.10 15.07 2.98
CA SER A 52 -11.16 15.94 3.71
C SER A 52 -10.40 16.88 2.79
N ARG A 53 -9.75 17.90 3.39
CA ARG A 53 -8.86 18.85 2.68
C ARG A 53 -7.65 18.13 2.06
N SER A 54 -7.09 17.12 2.72
CA SER A 54 -5.95 16.36 2.19
C SER A 54 -6.32 15.56 0.94
N CYS A 55 -7.49 14.92 0.92
CA CYS A 55 -7.99 14.23 -0.29
C CYS A 55 -8.23 15.20 -1.45
N ARG A 56 -8.75 16.40 -1.16
CA ARG A 56 -8.89 17.46 -2.17
C ARG A 56 -7.54 17.93 -2.72
N GLN A 57 -6.54 18.08 -1.85
CA GLN A 57 -5.19 18.50 -2.22
C GLN A 57 -4.50 17.46 -3.11
N ARG A 58 -4.54 16.18 -2.74
CA ARG A 58 -3.97 15.09 -3.56
C ARG A 58 -4.65 14.98 -4.93
N ALA A 59 -5.99 15.10 -4.96
CA ALA A 59 -6.73 15.12 -6.23
C ALA A 59 -6.41 16.35 -7.10
N TYR A 60 -6.02 17.48 -6.48
CA TYR A 60 -5.53 18.64 -7.22
C TYR A 60 -4.12 18.37 -7.77
N GLU A 61 -3.22 17.86 -6.93
CA GLU A 61 -1.83 17.55 -7.31
C GLU A 61 -1.76 16.55 -8.46
N VAL A 62 -2.54 15.46 -8.42
CA VAL A 62 -2.59 14.49 -9.53
C VAL A 62 -3.07 15.13 -10.82
N ARG A 63 -4.12 15.96 -10.77
CA ARG A 63 -4.62 16.65 -11.97
C ARG A 63 -3.62 17.65 -12.52
N THR A 64 -2.94 18.40 -11.65
CA THR A 64 -1.90 19.34 -12.07
C THR A 64 -0.67 18.61 -12.61
N ALA A 65 -0.27 17.48 -12.01
CA ALA A 65 0.83 16.66 -12.50
C ALA A 65 0.52 16.09 -13.89
N ALA A 66 -0.69 15.54 -14.09
CA ALA A 66 -1.14 15.07 -15.40
C ALA A 66 -1.13 16.19 -16.45
N ALA A 67 -1.69 17.37 -16.12
CA ALA A 67 -1.68 18.51 -17.03
C ALA A 67 -0.27 19.00 -17.38
N ARG A 68 0.68 18.99 -16.42
CA ARG A 68 2.08 19.31 -16.70
C ARG A 68 2.74 18.27 -17.60
N GLN A 69 2.43 16.99 -17.40
CA GLN A 69 2.94 15.91 -18.24
C GLN A 69 2.40 16.03 -19.67
N GLU A 70 1.09 16.24 -19.83
CA GLU A 70 0.46 16.48 -21.13
C GLU A 70 1.08 17.68 -21.85
N HIS A 71 1.30 18.79 -21.13
CA HIS A 71 1.98 19.95 -21.69
C HIS A 71 3.44 19.65 -22.08
N ALA A 72 4.17 18.85 -21.29
CA ALA A 72 5.54 18.47 -21.60
C ALA A 72 5.63 17.55 -22.83
N VAL A 73 4.67 16.62 -22.98
CA VAL A 73 4.54 15.76 -24.18
C VAL A 73 4.19 16.62 -25.40
N ALA A 74 3.21 17.52 -25.29
CA ALA A 74 2.83 18.43 -26.37
C ALA A 74 3.98 19.36 -26.81
N ALA A 75 4.82 19.79 -25.86
CA ALA A 75 6.02 20.58 -26.14
C ALA A 75 7.21 19.74 -26.65
N GLY A 76 7.09 18.40 -26.73
CA GLY A 76 8.18 17.50 -27.11
C GLY A 76 9.34 17.43 -26.11
N THR A 77 9.14 17.92 -24.88
CA THR A 77 10.15 17.90 -23.82
C THR A 77 10.08 16.64 -22.96
N ALA A 78 8.92 15.98 -22.93
CA ALA A 78 8.72 14.67 -22.31
C ALA A 78 8.31 13.63 -23.35
N ARG A 79 8.66 12.36 -23.11
CA ARG A 79 8.19 11.23 -23.90
C ARG A 79 6.73 10.91 -23.57
N ASP A 80 6.00 10.42 -24.56
CA ASP A 80 4.66 9.90 -24.34
C ASP A 80 4.74 8.62 -23.47
N PRO A 81 3.95 8.50 -22.39
CA PRO A 81 3.96 7.32 -21.54
C PRO A 81 3.54 6.02 -22.26
N GLN A 82 2.85 6.10 -23.39
CA GLN A 82 2.50 4.95 -24.23
C GLN A 82 3.58 4.64 -25.27
N GLU A 83 4.57 5.51 -25.48
CA GLU A 83 5.66 5.22 -26.40
C GLU A 83 6.50 4.08 -25.80
N PRO A 84 6.50 2.88 -26.43
CA PRO A 84 7.23 1.75 -25.89
C PRO A 84 8.71 2.13 -25.83
N VAL A 85 9.29 2.03 -24.63
CA VAL A 85 10.72 2.24 -24.44
C VAL A 85 11.44 1.19 -25.27
N ARG A 86 11.91 1.58 -26.46
CA ARG A 86 12.84 0.79 -27.25
C ARG A 86 14.20 0.90 -26.56
N GLU A 87 14.34 0.20 -25.45
CA GLU A 87 15.64 0.02 -24.85
C GLU A 87 16.44 -0.85 -25.82
N VAL A 88 17.38 -0.23 -26.51
CA VAL A 88 18.36 -0.96 -27.32
C VAL A 88 19.28 -1.64 -26.33
N VAL A 89 18.93 -2.88 -25.97
CA VAL A 89 19.80 -3.73 -25.16
C VAL A 89 20.95 -4.17 -26.06
N GLU A 90 22.04 -3.39 -26.06
CA GLU A 90 23.29 -3.80 -26.69
C GLU A 90 23.89 -4.96 -25.89
N ARG A 91 23.63 -6.19 -26.36
CA ARG A 91 24.20 -7.39 -25.76
C ARG A 91 25.67 -7.51 -26.13
N HIS A 92 26.55 -6.94 -25.31
CA HIS A 92 27.98 -7.20 -25.38
C HIS A 92 28.28 -8.65 -24.98
N THR A 93 28.53 -9.50 -25.97
CA THR A 93 28.92 -10.90 -25.73
C THR A 93 30.44 -11.01 -25.74
N VAL A 94 31.06 -10.95 -24.56
CA VAL A 94 32.51 -11.20 -24.45
C VAL A 94 32.75 -12.71 -24.53
N ARG A 95 33.22 -13.18 -25.69
CA ARG A 95 33.75 -14.54 -25.82
C ARG A 95 35.19 -14.57 -25.36
N THR A 96 35.42 -15.02 -24.13
CA THR A 96 36.76 -15.35 -23.67
C THR A 96 37.22 -16.63 -24.36
N VAL A 97 37.99 -16.49 -25.44
CA VAL A 97 38.64 -17.64 -26.09
C VAL A 97 39.87 -18.00 -25.28
N VAL A 98 39.78 -19.06 -24.47
CA VAL A 98 40.95 -19.65 -23.82
C VAL A 98 41.73 -20.43 -24.89
N ARG A 99 42.70 -19.78 -25.52
CA ARG A 99 43.71 -20.49 -26.32
C ARG A 99 44.75 -21.05 -25.36
N ARG A 100 44.94 -22.37 -25.38
CA ARG A 100 46.13 -22.99 -24.80
C ARG A 100 47.31 -22.60 -25.68
N SER A 101 48.04 -21.55 -25.31
CA SER A 101 49.31 -21.25 -25.95
C SER A 101 50.28 -22.40 -25.66
N PRO A 102 50.98 -22.93 -26.68
CA PRO A 102 52.08 -23.85 -26.43
C PRO A 102 53.09 -23.16 -25.52
N VAL A 103 53.50 -23.86 -24.48
CA VAL A 103 54.53 -23.40 -23.54
C VAL A 103 55.83 -23.33 -24.33
N VAL A 104 56.17 -22.15 -24.83
CA VAL A 104 57.51 -21.89 -25.35
C VAL A 104 58.38 -21.64 -24.13
N PRO A 105 59.44 -22.44 -23.90
CA PRO A 105 60.38 -22.16 -22.81
C PRO A 105 61.00 -20.78 -23.05
N LEU A 106 60.69 -19.83 -22.18
CA LEU A 106 61.29 -18.51 -22.23
C LEU A 106 62.79 -18.63 -21.90
N PRO A 107 63.68 -17.95 -22.64
CA PRO A 107 65.05 -17.76 -22.20
C PRO A 107 65.05 -17.07 -20.84
N SER A 108 65.78 -17.64 -19.89
CA SER A 108 65.94 -17.09 -18.54
C SER A 108 66.78 -15.81 -18.61
N TRP A 109 66.13 -14.68 -18.83
CA TRP A 109 66.76 -13.38 -18.62
C TRP A 109 67.01 -13.18 -17.12
N PRO A 110 68.16 -12.59 -16.72
CA PRO A 110 68.42 -12.27 -15.33
C PRO A 110 67.30 -11.34 -14.82
N GLN A 111 66.53 -11.80 -13.85
CA GLN A 111 65.48 -10.98 -13.25
C GLN A 111 66.14 -9.88 -12.43
N THR A 112 65.99 -8.64 -12.89
CA THR A 112 66.24 -7.48 -12.04
C THR A 112 65.31 -7.58 -10.83
N PRO A 113 65.81 -7.46 -9.58
CA PRO A 113 64.98 -7.53 -8.39
C PRO A 113 63.83 -6.52 -8.50
N VAL A 114 62.60 -7.01 -8.55
CA VAL A 114 61.42 -6.14 -8.50
C VAL A 114 61.39 -5.53 -7.10
N PRO A 115 61.39 -4.19 -6.97
CA PRO A 115 61.27 -3.57 -5.66
C PRO A 115 59.95 -4.01 -5.00
N PRO A 116 59.93 -4.20 -3.67
CA PRO A 116 58.72 -4.63 -2.98
C PRO A 116 57.57 -3.64 -3.29
N PRO A 117 56.34 -4.15 -3.52
CA PRO A 117 55.22 -3.28 -3.79
C PRO A 117 55.02 -2.31 -2.63
N GLU A 118 54.84 -1.03 -2.93
CA GLU A 118 54.50 -0.04 -1.92
C GLU A 118 53.21 -0.48 -1.20
N PRO A 119 53.15 -0.34 0.13
CA PRO A 119 51.96 -0.70 0.89
C PRO A 119 50.78 0.18 0.44
N PRO A 120 49.57 -0.39 0.29
CA PRO A 120 48.41 0.39 -0.11
C PRO A 120 48.15 1.50 0.90
N VAL A 121 48.03 2.73 0.39
CA VAL A 121 47.66 3.91 1.19
C VAL A 121 46.30 3.64 1.83
N ARG A 122 46.27 3.46 3.15
CA ARG A 122 45.02 3.25 3.89
C ARG A 122 44.14 4.51 3.74
N PRO A 123 42.90 4.39 3.24
CA PRO A 123 41.99 5.52 3.19
C PRO A 123 41.74 6.03 4.61
N ARG A 124 41.91 7.34 4.83
CA ARG A 124 41.63 7.97 6.14
C ARG A 124 40.17 7.69 6.52
N PRO A 125 39.89 7.25 7.77
CA PRO A 125 38.54 7.04 8.22
C PRO A 125 37.77 8.37 8.13
N ARG A 126 36.77 8.43 7.26
CA ARG A 126 35.80 9.52 7.27
C ARG A 126 35.06 9.44 8.60
N GLY A 127 35.00 10.56 9.33
CA GLY A 127 34.43 10.65 10.67
C GLY A 127 33.08 9.94 10.76
N ILE A 128 33.04 8.86 11.52
CA ILE A 128 31.84 8.10 11.82
C ILE A 128 30.95 9.03 12.66
N ARG A 129 29.80 9.43 12.12
CA ARG A 129 28.78 10.11 12.92
C ARG A 129 28.32 9.15 14.02
N PRO A 130 28.19 9.61 15.28
CA PRO A 130 27.67 8.77 16.36
C PRO A 130 26.28 8.26 15.98
N ILE A 131 26.12 6.95 16.04
CA ILE A 131 24.83 6.26 15.87
C ILE A 131 23.95 6.69 17.06
N PRO A 132 22.72 7.18 16.84
CA PRO A 132 21.82 7.48 17.95
C PRO A 132 21.55 6.21 18.78
N PRO A 133 21.40 6.31 20.11
CA PRO A 133 21.16 5.16 20.97
C PRO A 133 19.90 4.41 20.52
N ALA A 134 19.99 3.08 20.46
CA ALA A 134 18.87 2.23 20.10
C ALA A 134 17.70 2.47 21.07
N PRO A 135 16.44 2.49 20.58
CA PRO A 135 15.29 2.56 21.46
C PRO A 135 15.27 1.35 22.41
N PRO A 136 14.75 1.51 23.64
CA PRO A 136 14.66 0.41 24.60
C PRO A 136 13.85 -0.74 24.00
N ALA A 137 14.41 -1.95 24.07
CA ALA A 137 13.78 -3.17 23.60
C ALA A 137 12.41 -3.34 24.28
N ALA A 138 11.36 -3.46 23.47
CA ALA A 138 10.03 -3.80 23.95
C ALA A 138 10.09 -5.18 24.63
N PRO A 139 9.36 -5.39 25.74
CA PRO A 139 9.33 -6.67 26.42
C PRO A 139 8.76 -7.74 25.48
N ALA A 140 9.51 -8.82 25.31
CA ALA A 140 9.12 -9.98 24.52
C ALA A 140 7.86 -10.62 25.10
N ALA A 141 6.72 -10.38 24.45
CA ALA A 141 5.51 -11.15 24.65
C ALA A 141 5.64 -12.50 23.92
N ALA A 142 6.50 -13.36 24.46
CA ALA A 142 6.64 -14.74 24.03
C ALA A 142 6.02 -15.65 25.10
N ALA A 143 4.70 -15.82 25.06
CA ALA A 143 4.03 -16.89 25.76
C ALA A 143 2.71 -17.25 25.05
N ALA A 144 2.50 -18.55 24.86
CA ALA A 144 1.26 -19.22 24.50
C ALA A 144 0.87 -19.29 23.00
N PHE A 145 1.69 -19.95 22.18
CA PHE A 145 1.14 -20.77 21.08
C PHE A 145 1.73 -22.18 21.15
N GLY A 146 1.00 -23.07 21.84
CA GLY A 146 1.30 -24.49 21.88
C GLY A 146 0.97 -25.13 20.54
N PHE A 147 2.00 -25.35 19.71
CA PHE A 147 1.89 -26.21 18.54
C PHE A 147 2.07 -27.66 18.98
N GLY A 148 0.94 -28.36 19.20
CA GLY A 148 0.94 -29.82 19.28
C GLY A 148 1.16 -30.44 17.89
N PRO A 149 1.50 -31.75 17.80
CA PRO A 149 1.69 -32.44 16.53
C PRO A 149 0.35 -32.63 15.82
N ALA A 150 -0.10 -31.59 15.13
CA ALA A 150 -1.26 -31.63 14.27
C ALA A 150 -0.89 -32.36 12.98
N THR A 151 -1.66 -33.39 12.64
CA THR A 151 -1.57 -34.09 11.36
C THR A 151 -1.53 -33.10 10.19
N ASP A 152 -0.63 -33.30 9.21
CA ASP A 152 -0.33 -32.39 8.08
C ASP A 152 -1.55 -31.75 7.37
N ARG A 153 -2.72 -32.41 7.37
CA ARG A 153 -3.95 -31.85 6.78
C ARG A 153 -4.62 -30.76 7.62
N GLY A 154 -4.45 -30.77 8.95
CA GLY A 154 -5.03 -29.77 9.85
C GLY A 154 -4.33 -28.42 9.76
N LEU A 155 -2.99 -28.45 9.65
CA LEU A 155 -2.15 -27.25 9.52
C LEU A 155 -2.52 -26.43 8.28
N GLY A 156 -2.85 -27.10 7.17
CA GLY A 156 -3.30 -26.42 5.95
C GLY A 156 -4.63 -25.69 6.10
N GLN A 157 -5.61 -26.28 6.80
CA GLN A 157 -6.92 -25.66 6.98
C GLN A 157 -6.87 -24.47 7.94
N ASP A 158 -6.10 -24.58 9.03
CA ASP A 158 -5.92 -23.48 9.99
C ASP A 158 -5.20 -22.29 9.36
N ALA A 159 -4.15 -22.55 8.56
CA ALA A 159 -3.45 -21.50 7.82
C ALA A 159 -4.39 -20.77 6.84
N VAL A 160 -5.21 -21.53 6.08
CA VAL A 160 -6.20 -20.96 5.16
C VAL A 160 -7.24 -20.13 5.92
N GLN A 161 -7.72 -20.61 7.07
CA GLN A 161 -8.69 -19.89 7.87
C GLN A 161 -8.11 -18.58 8.43
N ARG A 162 -6.85 -18.61 8.91
CA ARG A 162 -6.15 -17.42 9.40
C ARG A 162 -5.93 -16.38 8.31
N LEU A 163 -5.58 -16.80 7.10
CA LEU A 163 -5.46 -15.90 5.94
C LEU A 163 -6.81 -15.27 5.56
N ARG A 164 -7.91 -16.02 5.64
CA ARG A 164 -9.27 -15.47 5.41
C ARG A 164 -9.66 -14.43 6.45
N GLU A 165 -9.32 -14.65 7.71
CA GLU A 165 -9.56 -13.70 8.79
C GLU A 165 -8.78 -12.39 8.55
N ILE A 166 -7.49 -12.49 8.21
CA ILE A 166 -6.67 -11.32 7.86
C ILE A 166 -7.28 -10.57 6.67
N ALA A 167 -7.67 -11.28 5.60
CA ALA A 167 -8.32 -10.67 4.44
C ALA A 167 -9.67 -9.99 4.79
N ALA A 168 -10.45 -10.55 5.72
CA ALA A 168 -11.66 -9.92 6.23
C ALA A 168 -11.35 -8.61 6.98
N ARG A 169 -10.31 -8.61 7.84
CA ARG A 169 -9.86 -7.41 8.57
C ARG A 169 -9.32 -6.32 7.63
N ILE A 170 -8.60 -6.69 6.56
CA ILE A 170 -8.16 -5.74 5.52
C ILE A 170 -9.38 -5.07 4.86
N ARG A 171 -10.38 -5.86 4.45
CA ARG A 171 -11.59 -5.35 3.78
C ARG A 171 -12.39 -4.38 4.66
N THR A 172 -12.49 -4.65 5.96
CA THR A 172 -13.17 -3.76 6.91
C THR A 172 -12.29 -2.62 7.41
N ARG A 173 -11.04 -2.50 6.94
CA ARG A 173 -10.03 -1.54 7.41
C ARG A 173 -9.80 -1.60 8.93
N ALA A 174 -9.98 -2.77 9.53
CA ALA A 174 -9.84 -3.02 10.98
C ALA A 174 -8.41 -3.40 11.40
N ILE A 175 -7.42 -3.04 10.58
CA ILE A 175 -6.00 -3.31 10.84
C ILE A 175 -5.32 -2.00 11.21
N PRO A 176 -4.76 -1.88 12.43
CA PRO A 176 -3.96 -0.74 12.84
C PRO A 176 -2.86 -0.44 11.83
N ALA A 177 -2.65 0.85 11.52
CA ALA A 177 -1.62 1.27 10.56
C ALA A 177 -0.20 0.84 10.99
N ALA A 178 0.02 0.66 12.29
CA ALA A 178 1.29 0.18 12.84
C ALA A 178 1.63 -1.26 12.40
N ASP A 179 0.61 -2.10 12.13
CA ASP A 179 0.79 -3.52 11.79
C ASP A 179 0.95 -3.74 10.27
N HIS A 180 0.72 -2.70 9.45
CA HIS A 180 0.80 -2.79 7.98
C HIS A 180 2.17 -3.26 7.47
N PRO A 181 3.33 -2.74 7.94
CA PRO A 181 4.62 -3.20 7.44
C PRO A 181 4.87 -4.69 7.72
N ASP A 182 4.52 -5.18 8.90
CA ASP A 182 4.72 -6.58 9.27
C ASP A 182 3.83 -7.52 8.44
N ILE A 183 2.58 -7.13 8.19
CA ILE A 183 1.67 -7.88 7.33
C ILE A 183 2.19 -7.94 5.89
N LEU A 184 2.73 -6.83 5.37
CA LEU A 184 3.30 -6.78 4.02
C LEU A 184 4.58 -7.62 3.92
N ALA A 185 5.43 -7.59 4.94
CA ALA A 185 6.62 -8.45 5.01
C ALA A 185 6.25 -9.94 5.00
N ALA A 186 5.32 -10.34 5.89
CA ALA A 186 4.83 -11.72 5.95
C ALA A 186 4.16 -12.16 4.63
N ALA A 187 3.40 -11.28 3.99
CA ALA A 187 2.83 -11.57 2.67
C ALA A 187 3.91 -11.77 1.59
N GLY A 188 4.99 -10.97 1.63
CA GLY A 188 6.14 -11.12 0.74
C GLY A 188 6.86 -12.45 0.90
N GLU A 189 7.08 -12.90 2.13
CA GLU A 189 7.68 -14.21 2.43
C GLU A 189 6.81 -15.36 1.89
N ILE A 190 5.50 -15.33 2.16
CA ILE A 190 4.55 -16.33 1.66
C ILE A 190 4.56 -16.40 0.12
N LEU A 191 4.55 -15.24 -0.56
CA LEU A 191 4.60 -15.20 -2.02
C LEU A 191 5.92 -15.73 -2.59
N THR A 192 7.02 -15.48 -1.89
CA THR A 192 8.36 -15.97 -2.27
C THR A 192 8.40 -17.50 -2.17
N GLU A 193 7.94 -18.07 -1.06
CA GLU A 193 7.89 -19.51 -0.86
C GLU A 193 6.92 -20.21 -1.84
N LEU A 194 5.74 -19.62 -2.09
CA LEU A 194 4.80 -20.14 -3.08
C LEU A 194 5.37 -20.13 -4.50
N SER A 195 6.13 -19.08 -4.84
CA SER A 195 6.82 -18.99 -6.13
C SER A 195 7.91 -20.04 -6.27
N ALA A 196 8.69 -20.28 -5.20
CA ALA A 196 9.72 -21.32 -5.18
C ALA A 196 9.12 -22.74 -5.28
N ALA A 197 7.99 -22.97 -4.62
CA ALA A 197 7.30 -24.27 -4.61
C ALA A 197 6.57 -24.59 -5.92
N THR A 198 6.29 -23.59 -6.77
CA THR A 198 5.47 -23.79 -7.99
C THR A 198 6.28 -23.55 -9.26
N PRO A 199 6.56 -24.59 -10.07
CA PRO A 199 7.22 -24.42 -11.36
C PRO A 199 6.40 -23.49 -12.27
N GLY A 200 7.00 -22.36 -12.69
CA GLY A 200 6.32 -21.33 -13.48
C GLY A 200 5.72 -20.17 -12.66
N GLY A 201 5.97 -20.11 -11.36
CA GLY A 201 5.67 -18.97 -10.49
C GLY A 201 4.17 -18.71 -10.25
N LEU A 202 3.87 -17.52 -9.72
CA LEU A 202 2.49 -17.08 -9.39
C LEU A 202 1.56 -17.05 -10.61
N ASP A 203 2.09 -16.80 -11.82
CA ASP A 203 1.31 -16.80 -13.06
C ASP A 203 0.75 -18.19 -13.38
N ALA A 204 1.53 -19.25 -13.11
CA ALA A 204 1.08 -20.62 -13.29
C ALA A 204 -0.05 -20.99 -12.31
N LEU A 205 0.01 -20.49 -11.07
CA LEU A 205 -1.07 -20.65 -10.10
C LEU A 205 -2.33 -19.89 -10.54
N THR A 206 -2.16 -18.67 -11.02
CA THR A 206 -3.28 -17.81 -11.45
C THR A 206 -4.06 -18.45 -12.60
N ARG A 207 -3.36 -19.11 -13.55
CA ARG A 207 -4.00 -19.87 -14.64
C ARG A 207 -4.74 -21.13 -14.18
N ARG A 208 -4.38 -21.67 -13.01
CA ARG A 208 -5.01 -22.88 -12.43
C ARG A 208 -6.19 -22.56 -11.51
N LEU A 209 -6.31 -21.32 -11.05
CA LEU A 209 -7.44 -20.91 -10.22
C LEU A 209 -8.73 -20.91 -11.06
N PRO A 210 -9.83 -21.51 -10.56
CA PRO A 210 -11.11 -21.41 -11.23
C PRO A 210 -11.55 -19.94 -11.28
N PRO A 211 -12.23 -19.51 -12.36
CA PRO A 211 -12.74 -18.14 -12.45
C PRO A 211 -13.67 -17.84 -11.25
N PRO A 212 -13.67 -16.59 -10.75
CA PRO A 212 -14.55 -16.20 -9.65
C PRO A 212 -15.99 -16.47 -10.04
N ARG A 213 -16.73 -17.17 -9.17
CA ARG A 213 -18.18 -17.33 -9.32
C ARG A 213 -18.82 -16.02 -8.87
N HIS A 214 -19.36 -15.27 -9.83
CA HIS A 214 -20.15 -14.06 -9.61
C HIS A 214 -21.53 -14.39 -9.04
#